data_AF-X1K772-F1
#
_entry.id   AF-X1K772-F1
#
_cell.length_a   1.000
_cell.length_b   1.000
_cell.length_c   1.000
_cell.angle_alpha   90.00
_cell.angle_beta   90.00
_cell.angle_gamma   90.00
#
_symmetry.space_group_name_H-M   'P 1'
#
loop_
_entity.id
_entity.type
_entity.pdbx_description
1 polymer ?
#
loop_
_entity_poly.entity_id
_entity_poly.type
_entity_poly.pdbx_seq_one_letter_code
_entity_poly.pdbx_strand_id
1 'polypeptide(L)'
;LAMLQRGEAIPEVIAAMNAAGMDPIDQDWALAEDYYLRLLQLPGPHPKIYIIGTEMTLEDALMAVRRRDAAGQELLRSYQALTREIAKRMK
;
A
#
# COMPACT_ATOMS: atom_id res chain seq x y z
N LEU A 1 -13.17 20.58 -7.08
CA LEU A 1 -12.43 19.49 -7.76
C LEU A 1 -10.91 19.70 -7.87
N ALA A 2 -10.37 20.92 -7.75
CA ALA A 2 -8.93 21.18 -7.88
C ALA A 2 -8.04 20.71 -6.70
N MET A 3 -8.61 20.37 -5.53
CA MET A 3 -7.84 20.00 -4.33
C MET A 3 -7.39 18.52 -4.33
N LEU A 4 -8.14 17.63 -4.98
CA LEU A 4 -7.77 16.21 -5.15
C LEU A 4 -6.52 16.02 -6.03
N GLN A 5 -6.23 16.99 -6.89
CA GLN A 5 -5.11 16.93 -7.85
C GLN A 5 -3.75 17.35 -7.27
N ARG A 6 -3.71 17.94 -6.06
CA ARG A 6 -2.49 18.48 -5.45
C ARG A 6 -1.87 17.64 -4.34
N GLY A 7 -2.43 16.47 -4.02
CA GLY A 7 -1.94 15.64 -2.91
C GLY A 7 -2.12 16.28 -1.51
N GLU A 8 -2.73 17.47 -1.44
CA GLU A 8 -3.01 18.20 -0.19
C GLU A 8 -4.19 17.61 0.57
N ALA A 9 -5.12 16.94 -0.11
CA ALA A 9 -6.38 16.45 0.48
C ALA A 9 -6.28 15.09 1.18
N ILE A 10 -5.09 14.50 1.33
CA ILE A 10 -4.94 13.17 1.93
C ILE A 10 -5.28 13.18 3.44
N PRO A 11 -4.84 14.16 4.25
CA PRO A 11 -5.11 14.18 5.69
C PRO A 11 -6.58 14.46 6.02
N GLU A 12 -7.24 15.41 5.37
CA GLU A 12 -8.66 15.69 5.62
C GLU A 12 -9.56 14.55 5.15
N VAL A 13 -9.21 13.87 4.06
CA VAL A 13 -9.93 12.67 3.61
C VAL A 13 -9.74 11.53 4.62
N ILE A 14 -8.53 11.27 5.10
CA ILE A 14 -8.27 10.26 6.15
C ILE A 14 -9.01 10.61 7.45
N ALA A 15 -9.07 11.89 7.84
CA ALA A 15 -9.81 12.34 9.01
C ALA A 15 -11.33 12.19 8.84
N ALA A 16 -11.87 12.53 7.67
CA ALA A 16 -13.28 12.34 7.35
C ALA A 16 -13.66 10.85 7.28
N MET A 17 -12.76 9.99 6.80
CA MET A 17 -12.97 8.54 6.75
C MET A 17 -12.93 7.89 8.13
N ASN A 18 -12.01 8.33 9.00
CA ASN A 18 -12.00 7.98 10.43
C ASN A 18 -13.33 8.36 11.10
N ALA A 19 -13.82 9.57 10.85
CA ALA A 19 -15.10 10.04 11.41
C ALA A 19 -16.32 9.25 10.88
N ALA A 20 -16.20 8.62 9.71
CA ALA A 20 -17.22 7.76 9.12
C ALA A 20 -17.19 6.31 9.63
N GLY A 21 -16.31 5.97 10.57
CA GLY A 21 -16.19 4.61 11.13
C GLY A 21 -15.47 3.61 10.22
N MET A 22 -14.71 4.10 9.23
CA MET A 22 -13.79 3.26 8.46
C MET A 22 -12.45 3.20 9.21
N ASP A 23 -12.03 1.99 9.61
CA ASP A 23 -10.74 1.78 10.28
C ASP A 23 -9.59 2.02 9.27
N PRO A 24 -8.72 3.03 9.49
CA PRO A 24 -7.58 3.30 8.62
C PRO A 24 -6.66 2.10 8.44
N ILE A 25 -6.59 1.22 9.45
CA ILE A 25 -5.74 0.03 9.42
C ILE A 25 -6.26 -0.95 8.37
N ASP A 26 -7.57 -1.20 8.32
CA ASP A 26 -8.18 -2.10 7.32
C ASP A 26 -8.08 -1.53 5.91
N GLN A 27 -8.16 -0.21 5.76
CA GLN A 27 -7.98 0.45 4.47
C GLN A 27 -6.54 0.30 3.96
N ASP A 28 -5.54 0.44 4.82
CA ASP A 28 -4.14 0.29 4.43
C ASP A 28 -3.84 -1.14 3.92
N TRP A 29 -4.47 -2.16 4.51
CA TRP A 29 -4.38 -3.53 4.00
C TRP A 29 -4.99 -3.68 2.61
N ALA A 30 -6.17 -3.12 2.38
CA ALA A 30 -6.84 -3.20 1.07
C ALA A 30 -6.03 -2.47 -0.02
N LEU A 31 -5.43 -1.32 0.32
CA LEU A 31 -4.57 -0.58 -0.59
C LEU A 31 -3.27 -1.32 -0.90
N ALA A 32 -2.65 -1.97 0.10
CA ALA A 32 -1.49 -2.82 -0.13
C ALA A 32 -1.85 -4.02 -1.02
N GLU A 33 -3.01 -4.65 -0.81
CA GLU A 33 -3.49 -5.74 -1.67
C GLU A 33 -3.68 -5.29 -3.13
N ASP A 34 -4.39 -4.18 -3.36
CA ASP A 34 -4.61 -3.61 -4.70
C ASP A 34 -3.28 -3.25 -5.39
N TYR A 35 -2.31 -2.74 -4.62
CA TYR A 35 -0.96 -2.45 -5.14
C TYR A 35 -0.28 -3.70 -5.72
N TYR A 36 -0.19 -4.79 -4.95
CA TYR A 36 0.42 -6.04 -5.43
C TYR A 36 -0.38 -6.68 -6.56
N LEU A 37 -1.72 -6.59 -6.51
CA LEU A 37 -2.60 -7.09 -7.56
C LEU A 37 -2.39 -6.35 -8.89
N ARG A 38 -2.20 -5.03 -8.86
CA ARG A 38 -1.89 -4.25 -10.07
C ARG A 38 -0.49 -4.55 -10.61
N LEU A 39 0.50 -4.74 -9.74
CA LEU A 39 1.85 -5.12 -10.18
C LEU A 39 1.85 -6.45 -10.96
N LEU A 40 1.03 -7.42 -10.55
CA LEU A 40 0.85 -8.70 -11.26
C LEU A 40 0.16 -8.56 -12.63
N GLN A 41 -0.55 -7.46 -12.86
CA GLN A 41 -1.24 -7.19 -14.13
C GLN A 41 -0.37 -6.41 -15.12
N LEU A 42 0.77 -5.86 -14.66
CA LEU A 42 1.66 -5.12 -15.53
C LEU A 42 2.39 -6.08 -16.48
N PRO A 43 2.47 -5.75 -17.78
CA PRO A 43 3.19 -6.58 -18.73
C PRO A 43 4.70 -6.53 -18.45
N GLY A 44 5.36 -7.68 -18.57
CA GLY A 44 6.81 -7.80 -18.43
C GLY A 44 7.23 -8.71 -17.27
N PRO A 45 8.54 -8.83 -17.01
CA PRO A 45 9.03 -9.64 -15.90
C PRO A 45 8.62 -9.00 -14.56
N HIS A 46 7.96 -9.79 -13.71
CA HIS A 46 7.60 -9.37 -12.38
C HIS A 46 8.84 -9.18 -11.50
N PRO A 47 8.95 -8.08 -10.74
CA PRO A 47 10.04 -7.88 -9.81
C PRO A 47 9.99 -8.90 -8.68
N LYS A 48 11.16 -9.30 -8.20
CA LYS A 48 11.29 -10.04 -6.94
C LYS A 48 11.11 -9.09 -5.77
N ILE A 49 10.39 -9.55 -4.76
CA ILE A 49 10.14 -8.79 -3.53
C ILE A 49 11.10 -9.29 -2.45
N TYR A 50 11.73 -8.34 -1.76
CA TYR A 50 12.65 -8.62 -0.66
C TYR A 50 12.08 -8.07 0.64
N ILE A 51 11.84 -8.95 1.59
CA ILE A 51 11.65 -8.60 3.01
C ILE A 51 12.88 -9.07 3.79
N ILE A 52 12.95 -8.81 5.10
CA ILE A 52 14.16 -9.11 5.88
C ILE A 52 14.50 -10.60 5.78
N GLY A 53 15.61 -10.90 5.11
CA GLY A 53 16.14 -12.25 4.95
C GLY A 53 15.34 -13.19 4.04
N THR A 54 14.32 -12.69 3.32
CA THR A 54 13.48 -13.52 2.44
C THR A 54 13.26 -12.84 1.09
N GLU A 55 13.55 -13.58 0.03
CA GLU A 55 13.16 -13.26 -1.34
C GLU A 55 11.85 -13.99 -1.66
N MET A 56 10.89 -13.29 -2.27
CA MET A 56 9.59 -13.87 -2.63
C MET A 56 9.06 -13.30 -3.95
N THR A 57 8.11 -14.02 -4.55
CA THR A 57 7.41 -13.56 -5.76
C THR A 57 6.34 -12.51 -5.42
N LEU A 58 5.79 -11.83 -6.44
CA LEU A 58 4.65 -10.94 -6.24
C LEU A 58 3.41 -11.71 -5.76
N GLU A 59 3.24 -12.94 -6.23
CA GLU A 59 2.16 -13.84 -5.85
C GLU A 59 2.25 -14.21 -4.36
N ASP A 60 3.45 -14.54 -3.88
CA ASP A 60 3.71 -14.83 -2.47
C ASP A 60 3.48 -13.59 -1.60
N ALA A 61 3.95 -12.42 -2.05
CA ALA A 61 3.73 -11.15 -1.35
C ALA A 61 2.23 -10.83 -1.24
N LEU A 62 1.46 -11.00 -2.33
CA LEU A 62 0.01 -10.82 -2.32
C LEU A 62 -0.67 -11.79 -1.34
N MET A 63 -0.24 -13.04 -1.30
CA MET A 63 -0.77 -14.05 -0.38
C MET A 63 -0.47 -13.71 1.08
N ALA A 64 0.74 -13.22 1.39
CA ALA A 64 1.11 -12.79 2.75
C ALA A 64 0.26 -11.59 3.21
N VAL A 65 0.03 -10.62 2.32
CA VAL A 65 -0.84 -9.45 2.60
C VAL A 65 -2.28 -9.89 2.87
N ARG A 66 -2.84 -10.80 2.07
CA ARG A 66 -4.19 -11.37 2.28
C ARG A 66 -4.32 -12.13 3.59
N ARG A 67 -3.29 -12.89 3.96
CA ARG A 67 -3.24 -13.63 5.23
C ARG A 67 -3.00 -12.73 6.44
N ARG A 68 -2.55 -11.48 6.21
CA ARG A 68 -2.17 -10.52 7.26
C ARG A 68 -1.15 -11.09 8.26
N ASP A 69 -0.27 -11.96 7.76
CA ASP A 69 0.77 -12.60 8.58
C ASP A 69 1.97 -11.66 8.82
N ALA A 70 3.03 -12.17 9.46
CA ALA A 70 4.22 -11.37 9.77
C ALA A 70 4.89 -10.78 8.52
N ALA A 71 4.96 -11.54 7.43
CA ALA A 71 5.47 -11.04 6.16
C ALA A 71 4.52 -9.99 5.57
N GLY A 72 3.20 -10.23 5.63
CA GLY A 72 2.18 -9.25 5.24
C GLY A 72 2.32 -7.92 5.99
N GLN A 73 2.64 -7.96 7.29
CA GLN A 73 2.84 -6.75 8.11
C GLN A 73 4.11 -5.99 7.72
N GLU A 74 5.18 -6.69 7.33
CA GLU A 74 6.39 -6.05 6.80
C GLU A 74 6.14 -5.40 5.43
N LEU A 75 5.39 -6.07 4.56
CA LEU A 75 4.99 -5.55 3.25
C LEU A 75 4.10 -4.31 3.41
N LEU A 76 3.13 -4.35 4.33
CA LEU A 76 2.29 -3.19 4.64
C LEU A 76 3.12 -1.98 5.09
N ARG A 77 4.06 -2.19 6.02
CA ARG A 77 4.96 -1.12 6.50
C ARG A 77 5.81 -0.55 5.37
N SER A 78 6.28 -1.40 4.47
CA SER A 78 7.06 -1.01 3.29
C SER A 78 6.21 -0.16 2.33
N TYR A 79 4.98 -0.59 2.06
CA TYR A 79 4.00 0.17 1.26
C TYR A 79 3.73 1.55 1.88
N GLN A 80 3.43 1.62 3.17
CA GLN A 80 3.20 2.88 3.89
C GLN A 80 4.43 3.81 3.89
N ALA A 81 5.64 3.26 3.92
CA ALA A 81 6.87 4.06 3.83
C ALA A 81 7.03 4.64 2.42
N LEU A 82 6.80 3.82 1.39
CA LEU A 82 6.86 4.24 -0.02
C LEU A 82 5.85 5.35 -0.33
N THR A 83 4.58 5.18 0.07
CA THR A 83 3.54 6.18 -0.20
C THR A 83 3.82 7.51 0.49
N ARG A 84 4.34 7.47 1.73
CA ARG A 84 4.79 8.67 2.45
C ARG A 84 5.95 9.36 1.74
N GLU A 85 6.91 8.61 1.22
CA GLU A 85 8.06 9.16 0.50
C GLU A 85 7.65 9.79 -0.84
N ILE A 86 6.77 9.14 -1.60
CA ILE A 86 6.19 9.69 -2.83
C ILE A 86 5.44 10.99 -2.53
N ALA A 87 4.59 11.00 -1.50
CA ALA A 87 3.83 12.19 -1.11
C ALA A 87 4.72 13.37 -0.71
N LYS A 88 5.89 13.11 -0.09
CA LYS A 88 6.88 14.16 0.22
C LYS A 88 7.50 14.77 -1.04
N ARG A 89 7.79 13.97 -2.06
CA ARG A 89 8.44 14.42 -3.31
C ARG A 89 7.51 15.18 -4.26
N MET A 90 6.20 15.05 -4.06
CA MET A 90 5.18 15.73 -4.87
C MET A 90 4.82 17.13 -4.35
N LYS A 91 5.39 17.56 -3.21
CA LYS A 91 5.29 18.92 -2.67
C LYS A 91 6.50 19.75 -3.09
#